data_AF-A0A7T7ZUS1-F1
#
_entry.id   AF-A0A7T7ZUS1-F1
#
_cell.length_a   1.000
_cell.length_b   1.000
_cell.length_c   1.000
_cell.angle_alpha   90.00
_cell.angle_beta   90.00
_cell.angle_gamma   90.00
#
_symmetry.space_group_name_H-M   'P 1'
#
loop_
_entity.id
_entity.type
_entity.pdbx_description
1 polymer ?
#
loop_
_entity_poly.entity_id
_entity_poly.type
_entity_poly.pdbx_seq_one_letter_code
_entity_poly.pdbx_strand_id
1 'polypeptide(L)'
;MEIDREKINESIKGYLPNYMIPSKVYYVESIMLNSNGKIDQEKNFDIINAENNEEKVYTANNEATSETEEKILKICKNLLETEDLTLESNFYDFGADSLIIAK
;
A
#
# COMPACT_ATOMS: atom_id res chain seq x y z
N MET A 1 14.67 -10.11 0.96
CA MET A 1 13.93 -10.92 1.95
C MET A 1 12.46 -10.68 1.69
N GLU A 2 11.64 -11.71 1.49
CA GLU A 2 10.23 -11.52 1.17
C GLU A 2 9.44 -11.15 2.44
N ILE A 3 8.72 -10.03 2.41
CA ILE A 3 7.89 -9.58 3.54
C ILE A 3 6.49 -10.18 3.39
N ASP A 4 6.13 -11.06 4.32
CA ASP A 4 4.76 -11.54 4.45
C ASP A 4 3.93 -10.55 5.28
N ARG A 5 3.23 -9.66 4.57
CA ARG A 5 2.38 -8.64 5.18
C ARG A 5 1.21 -9.24 5.95
N GLU A 6 0.62 -10.34 5.47
CA GLU A 6 -0.53 -10.95 6.14
C GLU A 6 -0.13 -11.43 7.52
N LYS A 7 1.01 -12.10 7.61
CA LYS A 7 1.57 -12.57 8.88
C LYS A 7 1.91 -11.44 9.84
N ILE A 8 2.46 -10.33 9.34
CA ILE A 8 2.72 -9.14 10.17
C ILE A 8 1.39 -8.57 10.70
N ASN A 9 0.41 -8.38 9.82
CA ASN A 9 -0.90 -7.85 10.20
C ASN A 9 -1.60 -8.74 11.23
N GLU A 10 -1.60 -10.06 11.05
CA GLU A 10 -2.15 -11.01 12.02
C GLU A 10 -1.48 -10.88 13.39
N SER A 11 -0.15 -10.71 13.42
CA SER A 11 0.59 -10.58 14.67
C SER A 11 0.25 -9.32 15.47
N ILE A 12 -0.12 -8.22 14.79
CA ILE A 12 -0.40 -6.93 15.44
C ILE A 12 -1.89 -6.63 15.67
N LYS A 13 -2.80 -7.32 14.96
CA LYS A 13 -4.27 -7.15 15.10
C LYS A 13 -4.79 -7.35 16.52
N GLY A 14 -4.14 -8.17 17.34
CA GLY A 14 -4.52 -8.39 18.74
C GLY A 14 -4.07 -7.28 19.70
N TYR A 15 -3.18 -6.40 19.26
CA TYR A 15 -2.56 -5.36 20.10
C TYR A 15 -2.95 -3.95 19.67
N LEU A 16 -3.28 -3.78 18.39
CA LEU A 16 -3.57 -2.48 17.79
C LEU A 16 -4.99 -2.46 17.23
N PRO A 17 -5.73 -1.34 17.41
CA PRO A 17 -6.94 -1.08 16.65
C PRO A 17 -6.67 -1.12 15.14
N ASN A 18 -7.69 -1.49 14.36
CA ASN A 18 -7.57 -1.64 12.90
C ASN A 18 -6.97 -0.41 12.18
N TYR A 19 -7.28 0.80 12.64
CA TYR A 19 -6.77 2.04 12.03
C TYR A 19 -5.29 2.34 12.34
N MET A 20 -4.66 1.59 13.26
CA MET A 20 -3.22 1.69 13.56
C MET A 20 -2.40 0.65 12.78
N ILE A 21 -3.04 -0.23 12.03
CA ILE A 21 -2.36 -1.23 11.20
C ILE A 21 -1.82 -0.54 9.94
N PRO A 22 -0.51 -0.59 9.67
CA PRO A 22 0.07 0.09 8.51
C PRO A 22 -0.47 -0.46 7.18
N SER A 23 -0.79 0.44 6.25
CA SER A 23 -1.15 0.06 4.88
C SER A 23 0.05 -0.47 4.11
N LYS A 24 1.25 0.05 4.36
CA LYS A 24 2.49 -0.40 3.71
C LYS A 24 3.56 -0.74 4.75
N VAL A 25 4.34 -1.78 4.47
CA VAL A 25 5.46 -2.23 5.30
C VAL A 25 6.64 -2.45 4.37
N TYR A 26 7.76 -1.81 4.66
CA TYR A 26 8.98 -1.89 3.86
C TYR A 26 10.09 -2.53 4.69
N TYR A 27 10.85 -3.40 4.05
CA TYR A 27 12.09 -3.94 4.61
C TYR A 27 13.20 -3.01 4.18
N VAL A 28 13.99 -2.57 5.15
CA VAL A 28 15.22 -1.80 4.92
C VAL A 28 16.35 -2.51 5.64
N GLU A 29 17.52 -2.60 5.01
CA GLU A 29 18.69 -3.25 5.64
C GLU A 29 19.13 -2.49 6.89
N SER A 30 19.00 -1.16 6.89
CA SER A 30 19.29 -0.32 8.05
C SER A 30 18.46 0.96 8.02
N ILE A 31 18.23 1.55 9.20
CA ILE A 31 17.57 2.85 9.33
C ILE A 31 18.63 3.94 9.23
N MET A 32 18.51 4.81 8.22
CA MET A 32 19.43 5.93 8.04
C MET A 32 19.23 6.99 9.12
N LEU A 33 20.34 7.49 9.65
CA LEU A 33 20.39 8.55 10.65
C LEU A 33 21.04 9.80 10.07
N ASN A 34 20.60 10.97 10.53
CA ASN A 34 21.23 12.24 10.20
C ASN A 34 22.48 12.49 11.07
N SER A 35 23.19 13.60 10.82
CA SER A 35 24.42 13.96 11.55
C SER A 35 24.24 14.09 13.07
N ASN A 36 23.01 14.24 13.55
CA ASN A 36 22.67 14.32 14.97
C ASN A 36 22.20 12.96 15.54
N GLY A 37 22.29 11.87 14.77
CA GLY A 37 21.85 10.53 15.17
C GLY A 37 20.34 10.33 15.21
N LYS A 38 19.53 11.27 14.70
CA LYS A 38 18.08 11.10 14.57
C LYS A 38 17.74 10.42 13.25
N ILE A 39 16.58 9.78 13.16
CA ILE A 39 16.09 9.18 11.92
C ILE A 39 16.05 10.25 10.81
N ASP A 40 16.70 9.94 9.69
CA ASP A 40 16.70 10.76 8.48
C ASP A 40 15.56 10.28 7.57
N GLN A 41 14.36 10.81 7.79
CA GLN A 41 13.14 10.33 7.13
C GLN A 41 13.25 10.40 5.61
N GLU A 42 13.75 11.51 5.06
CA GLU A 42 13.90 11.69 3.61
C GLU A 42 14.80 10.63 3.00
N LYS A 43 16.00 10.41 3.57
CA LYS A 43 16.91 9.38 3.04
C LYS A 43 16.33 7.97 3.13
N ASN A 44 15.61 7.65 4.20
CA ASN A 44 14.96 6.35 4.31
C ASN A 44 13.87 6.18 3.24
N PHE A 45 13.06 7.21 2.98
CA PHE A 45 12.06 7.16 1.91
C PHE A 45 12.69 7.09 0.52
N ASP A 46 13.79 7.79 0.27
CA ASP A 46 14.52 7.73 -1.00
C ASP A 46 15.04 6.31 -1.27
N ILE A 47 15.62 5.66 -0.25
CA ILE A 47 16.08 4.26 -0.35
C ILE A 47 14.88 3.34 -0.60
N ILE A 48 13.80 3.50 0.17
CA ILE A 48 12.58 2.71 -0.02
C ILE A 48 12.06 2.87 -1.45
N ASN A 49 11.97 4.08 -1.99
CA ASN A 49 11.48 4.31 -3.34
C ASN A 49 12.43 3.76 -4.41
N ALA A 50 13.75 3.85 -4.18
CA ALA A 50 14.75 3.33 -5.11
C ALA A 50 14.76 1.80 -5.19
N GLU A 51 14.70 1.13 -4.03
CA GLU A 51 14.75 -0.32 -3.89
C GLU A 51 13.38 -0.98 -4.16
N ASN A 52 12.29 -0.28 -3.84
CA ASN A 52 10.92 -0.76 -4.06
C ASN A 52 10.29 -0.12 -5.31
N ASN A 53 11.09 0.16 -6.36
CA ASN A 53 10.58 0.39 -7.72
C ASN A 53 9.79 -0.81 -8.27
N GLU A 54 9.78 -1.93 -7.55
CA GLU A 54 8.61 -2.79 -7.51
C GLU A 54 7.49 -2.07 -6.73
N GLU A 55 6.88 -1.06 -7.37
CA GLU A 55 5.42 -1.15 -7.44
C GLU A 55 5.17 -2.61 -7.76
N LYS A 56 4.58 -3.35 -6.81
CA LYS A 56 3.87 -4.55 -7.21
C LYS A 56 2.91 -4.00 -8.25
N VAL A 57 3.33 -4.08 -9.52
CA VAL A 57 2.43 -4.16 -10.64
C VAL A 57 1.55 -5.28 -10.17
N TYR A 58 0.36 -4.92 -9.70
CA TYR A 58 -0.67 -5.87 -9.33
C TYR A 58 -1.01 -6.54 -10.66
N THR A 59 -0.12 -7.44 -11.10
CA THR A 59 -0.22 -8.30 -12.27
C THR A 59 -1.15 -9.45 -11.93
N ALA A 60 -2.20 -9.16 -11.14
CA ALA A 60 -3.41 -9.94 -11.25
C ALA A 60 -4.09 -9.41 -12.51
N ASN A 61 -3.78 -10.06 -13.64
CA ASN A 61 -4.54 -9.96 -14.89
C ASN A 61 -5.98 -10.45 -14.64
N ASN A 62 -6.74 -9.68 -13.88
CA ASN A 62 -8.15 -9.90 -13.64
C ASN A 62 -8.86 -8.70 -14.24
N GLU A 63 -8.92 -8.71 -15.57
CA GLU A 63 -9.82 -7.84 -16.31
C GLU A 63 -11.24 -8.08 -15.80
N ALA A 64 -12.01 -7.00 -15.66
CA ALA A 64 -13.38 -7.10 -15.24
C ALA A 64 -14.16 -8.04 -16.17
N THR A 65 -14.80 -9.04 -15.58
CA THR A 65 -15.52 -10.09 -16.31
C THR A 65 -17.01 -9.74 -16.50
N SER A 66 -17.47 -8.72 -15.80
CA SER A 66 -18.85 -8.21 -15.82
C SER A 66 -18.89 -6.69 -16.00
N GLU A 67 -19.91 -6.19 -16.68
CA GLU A 67 -20.18 -4.75 -16.85
C GLU A 67 -20.27 -4.01 -15.49
N THR A 68 -20.69 -4.72 -14.43
CA THR A 68 -20.75 -4.15 -13.08
C THR A 68 -19.35 -3.95 -12.49
N GLU A 69 -18.47 -4.93 -12.69
CA GLU A 69 -17.08 -4.86 -12.22
C GLU A 69 -16.31 -3.74 -12.93
N GLU A 70 -16.50 -3.57 -14.24
CA GLU A 70 -15.91 -2.47 -15.00
C GLU A 70 -16.34 -1.10 -14.45
N LYS A 71 -17.64 -0.94 -14.16
CA LYS A 71 -18.17 0.31 -13.60
C LYS A 71 -17.58 0.60 -12.22
N ILE A 72 -17.51 -0.39 -11.34
CA ILE A 72 -16.91 -0.24 -10.01
C ILE A 72 -15.43 0.13 -10.13
N LEU A 73 -14.67 -0.61 -10.93
CA LEU A 73 -13.24 -0.36 -11.11
C LEU A 73 -12.99 1.06 -11.63
N LYS A 74 -13.79 1.51 -12.60
CA LYS A 74 -13.71 2.88 -13.13
C LYS A 74 -14.01 3.94 -12.07
N ILE A 75 -15.02 3.75 -11.22
CA ILE A 75 -15.33 4.66 -10.11
C ILE A 75 -14.16 4.72 -9.13
N CYS A 76 -13.63 3.56 -8.75
CA CYS A 76 -12.51 3.43 -7.82
C CYS A 76 -11.23 4.09 -8.36
N LYS A 77 -10.88 3.85 -9.63
CA LYS A 77 -9.73 4.49 -10.30
C LYS A 77 -9.87 6.01 -10.34
N ASN A 78 -11.06 6.52 -10.65
CA ASN A 78 -11.33 7.97 -10.65
C ASN A 78 -11.22 8.59 -9.25
N LEU A 79 -11.66 7.88 -8.20
CA LEU A 79 -11.59 8.36 -6.81
C LEU A 79 -10.15 8.43 -6.28
N LEU A 80 -9.30 7.50 -6.72
CA LEU A 80 -7.91 7.37 -6.27
C LEU A 80 -6.89 7.98 -7.22
N GLU A 81 -7.34 8.55 -8.35
CA GLU A 81 -6.49 9.14 -9.39
C GLU A 81 -5.35 8.19 -9.85
N THR A 82 -5.65 6.89 -9.94
CA THR A 82 -4.69 5.83 -10.30
C THR A 82 -5.25 4.88 -11.35
N GLU A 83 -4.42 4.47 -12.31
CA GLU A 83 -4.77 3.50 -13.35
C GLU A 83 -4.37 2.06 -12.99
N ASP A 84 -3.56 1.87 -11.96
CA ASP A 84 -2.95 0.58 -11.61
C ASP A 84 -3.84 -0.29 -10.69
N LEU A 85 -5.01 0.22 -10.31
CA LEU A 85 -5.97 -0.51 -9.50
C LEU A 85 -6.58 -1.67 -10.31
N THR A 86 -6.51 -2.87 -9.75
CA THR A 86 -7.14 -4.10 -10.27
C THR A 86 -8.26 -4.59 -9.36
N LEU A 87 -9.03 -5.59 -9.77
CA LEU A 87 -10.12 -6.14 -8.95
C LEU A 87 -9.65 -6.77 -7.63
N GLU A 88 -8.45 -7.32 -7.60
CA GLU A 88 -7.87 -7.94 -6.39
C GLU A 88 -7.01 -6.95 -5.58
N SER A 89 -6.83 -5.73 -6.09
CA SER A 89 -6.10 -4.70 -5.38
C SER A 89 -6.83 -4.33 -4.09
N ASN A 90 -6.09 -4.33 -2.97
CA ASN A 90 -6.61 -3.78 -1.74
C ASN A 90 -6.71 -2.26 -1.85
N PHE A 91 -7.94 -1.74 -1.82
CA PHE A 91 -8.25 -0.31 -2.00
C PHE A 91 -7.45 0.61 -1.05
N TYR A 92 -7.16 0.17 0.17
CA TYR A 92 -6.39 0.94 1.16
C TYR A 92 -4.90 1.07 0.80
N ASP A 93 -4.36 0.15 0.01
CA ASP A 93 -2.94 0.19 -0.40
C ASP A 93 -2.67 1.31 -1.42
N PHE A 94 -3.72 1.76 -2.10
CA PHE A 94 -3.73 2.88 -3.05
C PHE A 94 -4.10 4.22 -2.40
N GLY A 95 -4.10 4.29 -1.06
CA GLY A 95 -4.34 5.53 -0.34
C GLY A 95 -5.81 5.85 -0.09
N ALA A 96 -6.72 4.89 -0.28
CA ALA A 96 -8.08 5.03 0.18
C ALA A 96 -8.13 5.18 1.71
N ASP A 97 -8.94 6.11 2.19
CA ASP A 97 -9.30 6.26 3.59
C ASP A 97 -10.82 6.17 3.77
N SER A 98 -11.27 6.21 5.03
CA SER A 98 -12.70 6.15 5.33
C SER A 98 -13.50 7.33 4.78
N LEU A 99 -12.87 8.48 4.50
CA LEU A 99 -13.53 9.66 3.92
C LEU A 99 -13.75 9.47 2.42
N ILE A 100 -12.76 8.92 1.71
CA ILE A 100 -12.84 8.57 0.28
C ILE A 100 -13.94 7.52 0.08
N ILE A 101 -14.06 6.53 0.97
CA ILE A 101 -15.08 5.48 0.88
C ILE A 101 -16.51 6.01 1.13
N ALA A 102 -16.64 7.07 1.93
CA ALA A 102 -17.94 7.65 2.28
C ALA A 102 -18.46 8.66 1.23
N LYS A 103 -17.68 8.99 0.19
CA LYS A 103 -18.09 9.86 -0.92
C LYS A 103 -18.97 9.12 -1.92
#